data_AF-A0AAU4LA40-F1
#
_entry.id   AF-A0AAU4LA40-F1
#
_cell.length_a   1.000
_cell.length_b   1.000
_cell.length_c   1.000
_cell.angle_alpha   90.00
_cell.angle_beta   90.00
_cell.angle_gamma   90.00
#
_symmetry.space_group_name_H-M   'P 1'
#
loop_
_entity.id
_entity.type
_entity.pdbx_description
1 polymer ?
#
loop_
_entity_poly.entity_id
_entity_poly.type
_entity_poly.pdbx_seq_one_letter_code
_entity_poly.pdbx_strand_id
1 'polypeptide(L)'
;MSGGTPNGPARARILPTEAMEPRRQLELLDVTARLQDKERDGTPVGAVSAAMGISEKTIAGAHGFLRQNGLLEPGAQIFTLTPAGQRLAELRSADSARARLHLGELWSSTWFTTDAIRLLEHGPQEAAVLAQHLARGLSKRIERGLHLVHWLEYALVIRKGEDGQMELANEAAHSRPAPPFLGSSEAITALPRERFLAVMDGYRTIIAALASTPEPANSPPDSPPRTQ
;
A
#
# COMPACT_ATOMS: atom_id res chain seq x y z
N MET A 1 2.00 -3.46 49.09
CA MET A 1 1.74 -4.28 47.88
C MET A 1 2.31 -3.53 46.69
N SER A 2 3.53 -3.88 46.29
CA SER A 2 4.26 -3.19 45.23
C SER A 2 3.78 -3.69 43.86
N GLY A 3 3.10 -2.82 43.11
CA GLY A 3 2.75 -3.07 41.71
C GLY A 3 3.97 -2.85 40.82
N GLY A 4 4.63 -3.93 40.42
CA GLY A 4 5.70 -3.88 39.42
C GLY A 4 5.12 -3.62 38.04
N THR A 5 5.43 -2.46 37.46
CA THR A 5 5.25 -2.21 36.02
C THR A 5 6.17 -3.14 35.22
N PRO A 6 5.66 -3.90 34.23
CA PRO A 6 6.49 -4.70 33.34
C PRO A 6 7.12 -3.77 32.29
N ASN A 7 8.19 -3.07 32.67
CA ASN A 7 8.96 -2.26 31.73
C ASN A 7 9.95 -3.16 30.99
N GLY A 8 9.43 -3.99 30.08
CA GLY A 8 10.27 -4.67 29.09
C GLY A 8 11.00 -3.63 28.23
N PRO A 9 12.21 -3.92 27.72
CA PRO A 9 12.94 -2.96 26.91
C PRO A 9 12.10 -2.58 25.69
N ALA A 10 11.89 -1.27 25.50
CA ALA A 10 11.20 -0.74 24.34
C ALA A 10 11.86 -1.30 23.07
N ARG A 11 11.11 -2.06 22.25
CA ARG A 11 11.63 -2.62 21.00
C ARG A 11 12.17 -1.48 20.13
N ALA A 12 13.42 -1.61 19.68
CA ALA A 12 14.06 -0.60 18.84
C ALA A 12 13.22 -0.35 17.58
N ARG A 13 12.85 0.91 17.31
CA ARG A 13 12.14 1.32 16.09
C ARG A 13 13.10 1.27 14.90
N ILE A 14 12.68 0.64 13.82
CA ILE A 14 13.45 0.48 12.58
C ILE A 14 12.75 1.30 11.51
N LEU A 15 13.50 2.13 10.79
CA LEU A 15 13.02 2.79 9.58
C LEU A 15 13.28 1.92 8.35
N PRO A 16 12.51 2.06 7.26
CA PRO A 16 12.83 1.42 5.99
C PRO A 16 14.25 1.80 5.54
N THR A 17 14.88 0.92 4.79
CA THR A 17 16.22 1.20 4.22
C THR A 17 16.12 2.25 3.12
N GLU A 18 17.11 3.13 3.07
CA GLU A 18 17.33 4.09 1.98
C GLU A 18 17.86 3.42 0.71
N ALA A 19 18.41 2.21 0.81
CA ALA A 19 19.02 1.51 -0.32
C ALA A 19 17.98 0.89 -1.29
N MET A 20 16.70 0.91 -0.92
CA MET A 20 15.61 0.32 -1.70
C MET A 20 14.34 1.13 -1.51
N GLU A 21 13.77 1.63 -2.61
CA GLU A 21 12.48 2.32 -2.60
C GLU A 21 11.35 1.40 -2.11
N PRO A 22 10.30 1.94 -1.43
CA PRO A 22 9.18 1.15 -0.92
C PRO A 22 8.51 0.27 -1.97
N ARG A 23 8.38 0.73 -3.22
CA ARG A 23 7.85 -0.09 -4.32
C ARG A 23 8.70 -1.34 -4.57
N ARG A 24 10.03 -1.24 -4.50
CA ARG A 24 10.93 -2.38 -4.64
C ARG A 24 10.93 -3.26 -3.39
N GLN A 25 10.73 -2.69 -2.20
CA GLN A 25 10.52 -3.47 -0.96
C GLN A 25 9.21 -4.27 -0.99
N LEU A 26 8.16 -3.74 -1.62
CA LEU A 26 6.92 -4.48 -1.86
C LEU A 26 7.13 -5.61 -2.87
N GLU A 27 7.86 -5.34 -3.95
CA GLU A 27 8.23 -6.36 -4.94
C GLU A 27 9.05 -7.50 -4.32
N LEU A 28 9.90 -7.21 -3.32
CA LEU A 28 10.60 -8.25 -2.56
C LEU A 28 9.62 -9.24 -1.92
N LEU A 29 8.48 -8.78 -1.38
CA LEU A 29 7.45 -9.66 -0.84
C LEU A 29 6.80 -10.49 -1.95
N ASP A 30 6.48 -9.87 -3.10
CA ASP A 30 5.89 -10.53 -4.26
C ASP A 30 6.82 -11.64 -4.81
N VAL A 31 8.12 -11.35 -4.90
CA VAL A 31 9.15 -12.32 -5.32
C VAL A 31 9.32 -13.43 -4.30
N THR A 32 9.36 -13.09 -3.01
CA THR A 32 9.46 -14.08 -1.93
C THR A 32 8.27 -15.03 -1.96
N ALA A 33 7.04 -14.52 -2.12
CA ALA A 33 5.83 -15.34 -2.21
C ALA A 33 5.86 -16.28 -3.42
N ARG A 34 6.36 -15.80 -4.56
CA ARG A 34 6.49 -16.61 -5.78
C ARG A 34 7.53 -17.72 -5.66
N LEU A 35 8.63 -17.46 -4.94
CA LEU A 35 9.73 -18.40 -4.77
C LEU A 35 9.54 -19.34 -3.57
N GLN A 36 8.63 -19.02 -2.65
CA GLN A 36 8.34 -19.83 -1.49
C GLN A 36 7.67 -21.12 -1.94
N ASP A 37 8.48 -22.19 -1.95
CA ASP A 37 8.01 -23.55 -2.18
C ASP A 37 7.17 -24.00 -0.97
N LYS A 38 6.08 -24.74 -1.21
CA LYS A 38 5.20 -25.24 -0.15
C LYS A 38 5.91 -26.23 0.77
N GLU A 39 7.02 -26.82 0.31
CA GLU A 39 7.80 -27.80 1.07
C GLU A 39 9.03 -27.20 1.78
N ARG A 40 9.35 -25.91 1.58
CA ARG A 40 10.53 -25.26 2.20
C ARG A 40 10.13 -24.24 3.25
N ASP A 41 10.90 -24.18 4.34
CA ASP A 41 10.72 -23.23 5.46
C ASP A 41 11.08 -21.76 5.12
N GLY A 42 10.97 -21.37 3.85
CA GLY A 42 11.21 -20.02 3.35
C GLY A 42 12.12 -19.97 2.12
N THR A 43 12.38 -18.75 1.65
CA THR A 43 13.18 -18.47 0.46
C THR A 43 14.56 -17.94 0.84
N PRO A 44 15.67 -18.55 0.40
CA PRO A 44 17.02 -18.02 0.64
C PRO A 44 17.19 -16.60 0.11
N VAL A 45 17.86 -15.73 0.86
CA VAL A 45 18.12 -14.33 0.45
C VAL A 45 18.83 -14.26 -0.91
N GLY A 46 19.76 -15.16 -1.17
CA GLY A 46 20.45 -15.26 -2.48
C GLY A 46 19.52 -15.56 -3.66
N ALA A 47 18.45 -16.35 -3.45
CA ALA A 47 17.46 -16.63 -4.49
C ALA A 47 16.59 -15.40 -4.78
N VAL A 48 16.18 -14.65 -3.75
CA VAL A 48 15.45 -13.37 -3.91
C VAL A 48 16.34 -12.33 -4.59
N SER A 49 17.61 -12.25 -4.19
CA SER A 49 18.66 -11.41 -4.80
C SER A 49 18.82 -11.67 -6.29
N ALA A 50 19.00 -12.93 -6.69
CA ALA A 50 19.11 -13.32 -8.08
C ALA A 50 17.83 -12.96 -8.86
N ALA A 51 16.65 -13.21 -8.29
CA ALA A 51 15.37 -12.94 -8.96
C ALA A 51 15.08 -11.43 -9.13
N MET A 52 15.54 -10.59 -8.19
CA MET A 52 15.33 -9.13 -8.26
C MET A 52 16.44 -8.38 -9.01
N GLY A 53 17.59 -9.02 -9.23
CA GLY A 53 18.79 -8.36 -9.77
C GLY A 53 19.38 -7.31 -8.81
N ILE A 54 19.25 -7.53 -7.49
CA ILE A 54 19.69 -6.59 -6.44
C ILE A 54 20.62 -7.33 -5.49
N SER A 55 21.68 -6.67 -5.00
CA SER A 55 22.61 -7.28 -4.05
C SER A 55 21.93 -7.79 -2.77
N GLU A 56 22.43 -8.91 -2.23
CA GLU A 56 21.96 -9.47 -0.96
C GLU A 56 22.02 -8.48 0.20
N LYS A 57 23.05 -7.62 0.22
CA LYS A 57 23.21 -6.56 1.23
C LYS A 57 22.03 -5.58 1.21
N THR A 58 21.61 -5.15 0.01
CA THR A 58 20.48 -4.22 -0.15
C THR A 58 19.18 -4.88 0.29
N ILE A 59 18.98 -6.15 -0.07
CA ILE A 59 17.81 -6.94 0.32
C ILE A 59 17.75 -7.16 1.84
N ALA A 60 18.86 -7.56 2.44
CA ALA A 60 18.99 -7.71 3.89
C ALA A 60 18.71 -6.40 4.64
N GLY A 61 19.01 -5.24 4.03
CA GLY A 61 18.69 -3.92 4.55
C GLY A 61 17.18 -3.67 4.73
N ALA A 62 16.33 -4.25 3.89
CA ALA A 62 14.86 -4.12 3.99
C ALA A 62 14.26 -5.06 5.04
N HIS A 63 14.94 -6.17 5.34
CA HIS A 63 14.43 -7.24 6.20
C HIS A 63 14.01 -6.77 7.60
N GLY A 64 14.82 -5.95 8.25
CA GLY A 64 14.56 -5.50 9.63
C GLY A 64 13.24 -4.73 9.77
N PHE A 65 12.95 -3.85 8.82
CA PHE A 65 11.71 -3.07 8.80
C PHE A 65 10.50 -3.95 8.49
N LEU A 66 10.57 -4.78 7.45
CA LEU A 66 9.47 -5.67 7.06
C LEU A 66 9.13 -6.69 8.16
N ARG A 67 10.15 -7.22 8.85
CA ARG A 67 9.99 -8.11 10.01
C ARG A 67 9.35 -7.40 11.20
N GLN A 68 9.84 -6.21 11.56
CA GLN A 68 9.28 -5.46 12.69
C GLN A 68 7.78 -5.19 12.51
N ASN A 69 7.36 -5.01 11.26
CA ASN A 69 5.99 -4.63 10.92
C ASN A 69 5.16 -5.82 10.40
N GLY A 70 5.55 -7.05 10.78
CA GLY A 70 4.72 -8.24 10.67
C GLY A 70 4.56 -8.80 9.25
N LEU A 71 5.42 -8.43 8.31
CA LEU A 71 5.38 -8.95 6.93
C LEU A 71 6.33 -10.13 6.71
N LEU A 72 7.42 -10.20 7.49
CA LEU A 72 8.39 -11.30 7.46
C LEU A 72 8.59 -11.90 8.85
N GLU A 73 8.81 -13.21 8.89
CA GLU A 73 9.25 -13.91 10.10
C GLU A 73 10.73 -13.61 10.42
N PRO A 74 11.19 -13.82 11.66
CA PRO A 74 12.60 -13.70 11.99
C PRO A 74 13.47 -14.78 11.32
N GLY A 75 14.39 -14.37 10.44
CA GLY A 75 15.40 -15.27 9.86
C GLY A 75 16.62 -14.52 9.30
N ALA A 76 17.84 -14.99 9.55
CA ALA A 76 19.04 -14.25 9.15
C ALA A 76 19.36 -14.34 7.65
N GLN A 77 19.05 -15.48 7.02
CA GLN A 77 19.46 -15.81 5.64
C GLN A 77 18.31 -16.35 4.79
N ILE A 78 17.10 -16.35 5.35
CA ILE A 78 15.90 -16.89 4.73
C ILE A 78 14.80 -15.86 4.96
N PHE A 79 14.05 -15.56 3.90
CA PHE A 79 12.81 -14.83 3.98
C PHE A 79 11.63 -15.78 4.02
N THR A 80 10.89 -15.68 5.10
CA THR A 80 9.64 -16.40 5.28
C THR A 80 8.57 -15.35 5.50
N LEU A 81 7.56 -15.34 4.63
CA LEU A 81 6.43 -14.44 4.81
C LEU A 81 5.60 -14.90 6.00
N THR A 82 5.14 -13.94 6.80
CA THR A 82 4.07 -14.21 7.76
C THR A 82 2.77 -14.46 6.99
N PRO A 83 1.69 -14.98 7.63
CA PRO A 83 0.38 -15.04 6.99
C PRO A 83 -0.11 -13.69 6.46
N ALA A 84 0.20 -12.59 7.15
CA ALA A 84 -0.16 -11.25 6.71
C ALA A 84 0.67 -10.78 5.50
N GLY A 85 1.96 -11.11 5.46
CA GLY A 85 2.85 -10.85 4.32
C GLY A 85 2.45 -11.65 3.08
N GLN A 86 2.12 -12.93 3.25
CA GLN A 86 1.61 -13.79 2.18
C GLN A 86 0.29 -13.24 1.62
N ARG A 87 -0.66 -12.89 2.50
CA ARG A 87 -1.93 -12.28 2.09
C ARG A 87 -1.73 -10.97 1.33
N LEU A 88 -0.80 -10.13 1.78
CA LEU A 88 -0.48 -8.88 1.09
C LEU A 88 0.02 -9.15 -0.34
N ALA A 89 0.97 -10.09 -0.52
CA ALA A 89 1.50 -10.44 -1.84
C ALA A 89 0.41 -10.98 -2.79
N GLU A 90 -0.46 -11.86 -2.29
CA GLU A 90 -1.62 -12.37 -3.06
C GLU A 90 -2.55 -11.24 -3.49
N LEU A 91 -2.96 -10.37 -2.55
CA LEU A 91 -3.84 -9.25 -2.85
C LEU A 91 -3.20 -8.28 -3.83
N ARG A 92 -1.90 -8.01 -3.75
CA ARG A 92 -1.22 -7.11 -4.69
C ARG A 92 -1.32 -7.59 -6.14
N SER A 93 -1.29 -8.90 -6.37
CA SER A 93 -1.43 -9.48 -7.70
C SER A 93 -2.86 -9.43 -8.25
N ALA A 94 -3.87 -9.46 -7.37
CA ALA A 94 -5.27 -9.63 -7.73
C ALA A 94 -6.10 -8.34 -7.63
N ASP A 95 -5.88 -7.54 -6.58
CA ASP A 95 -6.62 -6.34 -6.23
C ASP A 95 -5.73 -5.40 -5.40
N SER A 96 -5.09 -4.44 -6.08
CA SER A 96 -4.21 -3.47 -5.45
C SER A 96 -4.91 -2.61 -4.39
N ALA A 97 -6.20 -2.30 -4.56
CA ALA A 97 -6.94 -1.49 -3.59
C ALA A 97 -7.13 -2.27 -2.27
N ARG A 98 -7.53 -3.54 -2.35
CA ARG A 98 -7.62 -4.41 -1.17
C ARG A 98 -6.28 -4.64 -0.49
N ALA A 99 -5.19 -4.77 -1.26
CA ALA A 99 -3.86 -4.89 -0.70
C ALA A 99 -3.46 -3.68 0.16
N ARG A 100 -3.80 -2.47 -0.29
CA ARG A 100 -3.51 -1.22 0.43
C ARG A 100 -4.35 -1.11 1.71
N LEU A 101 -5.63 -1.45 1.64
CA LEU A 101 -6.51 -1.49 2.82
C LEU A 101 -6.04 -2.52 3.85
N HIS A 102 -5.69 -3.74 3.41
CA HIS A 102 -5.14 -4.78 4.27
C HIS A 102 -3.88 -4.30 5.00
N LEU A 103 -2.98 -3.61 4.29
CA LEU A 103 -1.77 -3.06 4.91
C LEU A 103 -2.09 -1.94 5.90
N GLY A 104 -3.02 -1.04 5.57
CA GLY A 104 -3.48 0.02 6.46
C GLY A 104 -4.06 -0.52 7.77
N GLU A 105 -4.88 -1.58 7.69
CA GLU A 105 -5.42 -2.28 8.86
C GLU A 105 -4.31 -2.93 9.69
N LEU A 106 -3.42 -3.70 9.04
CA LEU A 106 -2.28 -4.36 9.68
C LEU A 106 -1.39 -3.37 10.44
N TRP A 107 -1.24 -2.15 9.90
CA TRP A 107 -0.35 -1.13 10.47
C TRP A 107 -1.06 -0.07 11.31
N SER A 108 -2.37 -0.17 11.52
CA SER A 108 -3.18 0.81 12.24
C SER A 108 -2.65 1.15 13.65
N SER A 109 -2.05 0.17 14.34
CA SER A 109 -1.49 0.34 15.69
C SER A 109 0.04 0.42 15.73
N THR A 110 0.70 0.59 14.58
CA THR A 110 2.16 0.73 14.52
C THR A 110 2.61 2.11 15.00
N TRP A 111 3.82 2.19 15.57
CA TRP A 111 4.33 3.44 16.12
C TRP A 111 4.34 4.58 15.10
N PHE A 112 4.68 4.30 13.84
CA PHE A 112 4.78 5.33 12.80
C PHE A 112 3.41 5.78 12.29
N THR A 113 2.40 4.90 12.34
CA THR A 113 1.02 5.28 12.02
C THR A 113 0.47 6.18 13.11
N THR A 114 0.62 5.80 14.38
CA THR A 114 0.22 6.64 15.52
C THR A 114 0.94 7.99 15.54
N ASP A 115 2.25 8.01 15.27
CA ASP A 115 3.03 9.25 15.24
C ASP A 115 2.63 10.12 14.04
N ALA A 116 2.36 9.54 12.86
CA ALA A 116 1.88 10.28 11.70
C ALA A 116 0.50 10.91 11.94
N ILE A 117 -0.44 10.17 12.55
CA ILE A 117 -1.76 10.69 12.93
C ILE A 117 -1.60 11.91 13.83
N ARG A 118 -0.84 11.79 14.93
CA ARG A 118 -0.62 12.90 15.87
C ARG A 118 0.01 14.12 15.23
N LEU A 119 0.94 13.92 14.30
CA LEU A 119 1.58 15.02 13.58
C LEU A 119 0.59 15.74 12.67
N LEU A 120 -0.29 15.01 12.00
CA LEU A 120 -1.25 15.54 11.03
C LEU A 120 -2.56 16.02 11.67
N GLU A 121 -2.86 15.69 12.92
CA GLU A 121 -3.97 16.27 13.71
C GLU A 121 -3.90 17.80 13.79
N HIS A 122 -2.71 18.39 13.61
CA HIS A 122 -2.49 19.83 13.63
C HIS A 122 -2.60 20.48 12.24
N GLY A 123 -2.90 19.70 11.21
CA GLY A 123 -3.06 20.12 9.83
C GLY A 123 -2.12 19.42 8.85
N PRO A 124 -2.34 19.61 7.54
CA PRO A 124 -1.50 19.06 6.48
C PRO A 124 -0.04 19.53 6.61
N GLN A 125 0.89 18.68 6.15
CA GLN A 125 2.33 18.98 6.19
C GLN A 125 3.02 18.60 4.88
N GLU A 126 4.06 19.33 4.50
CA GLU A 126 4.93 18.88 3.43
C GLU A 126 5.54 17.50 3.75
N ALA A 127 5.65 16.63 2.73
CA ALA A 127 6.18 15.28 2.90
C ALA A 127 7.58 15.25 3.54
N ALA A 128 8.45 16.21 3.19
CA ALA A 128 9.79 16.31 3.76
C ALA A 128 9.79 16.70 5.25
N VAL A 129 8.85 17.53 5.67
CA VAL A 129 8.69 17.95 7.08
C VAL A 129 8.15 16.78 7.90
N LEU A 130 7.11 16.10 7.40
CA LEU A 130 6.55 14.91 8.02
C LEU A 130 7.62 13.79 8.15
N ALA A 131 8.40 13.56 7.09
CA ALA A 131 9.50 12.60 7.10
C ALA A 131 10.56 12.89 8.17
N GLN A 132 10.96 14.17 8.33
CA GLN A 132 11.91 14.59 9.36
C GLN A 132 11.35 14.34 10.77
N HIS A 133 10.07 14.63 10.98
CA HIS A 133 9.40 14.38 12.26
C HIS A 133 9.34 12.88 12.59
N LEU A 134 8.93 12.04 11.63
CA LEU A 134 8.85 10.59 11.80
C LEU A 134 10.22 9.93 12.00
N ALA A 135 11.28 10.46 11.39
CA ALA A 135 12.64 9.91 11.49
C ALA A 135 13.45 10.48 12.67
N ARG A 136 12.90 11.42 13.45
CA ARG A 136 13.61 12.12 14.53
C ARG A 136 14.18 11.12 15.55
N GLY A 137 15.50 11.19 15.76
CA GLY A 137 16.22 10.30 16.69
C GLY A 137 16.44 8.87 16.18
N LEU A 138 15.97 8.52 14.98
CA LEU A 138 16.12 7.18 14.40
C LEU A 138 17.14 7.14 13.25
N SER A 139 17.26 8.23 12.49
CA SER A 139 18.18 8.33 11.36
C SER A 139 18.60 9.78 11.12
N LYS A 140 19.83 9.98 10.66
CA LYS A 140 20.29 11.28 10.12
C LYS A 140 19.98 11.45 8.63
N ARG A 141 19.62 10.37 7.95
CA ARG A 141 19.26 10.33 6.52
C ARG A 141 17.76 10.55 6.36
N ILE A 142 17.39 11.62 5.66
CA ILE A 142 16.00 12.03 5.41
C ILE A 142 15.26 11.03 4.52
N GLU A 143 15.98 10.36 3.62
CA GLU A 143 15.47 9.39 2.65
C GLU A 143 14.71 8.26 3.35
N ARG A 144 15.21 7.80 4.50
CA ARG A 144 14.53 6.77 5.31
C ARG A 144 13.19 7.25 5.87
N GLY A 145 13.09 8.53 6.21
CA GLY A 145 11.82 9.16 6.62
C GLY A 145 10.86 9.30 5.44
N LEU A 146 11.35 9.70 4.26
CA LEU A 146 10.54 9.79 3.04
C LEU A 146 10.01 8.42 2.61
N HIS A 147 10.84 7.38 2.67
CA HIS A 147 10.39 6.01 2.42
C HIS A 147 9.28 5.58 3.38
N LEU A 148 9.33 6.02 4.64
CA LEU A 148 8.26 5.75 5.59
C LEU A 148 6.96 6.50 5.24
N VAL A 149 7.07 7.76 4.78
CA VAL A 149 5.91 8.52 4.25
C VAL A 149 5.30 7.82 3.04
N HIS A 150 6.11 7.37 2.09
CA HIS A 150 5.64 6.59 0.93
C HIS A 150 4.97 5.27 1.33
N TRP A 151 5.48 4.59 2.37
CA TRP A 151 4.83 3.40 2.94
C TRP A 151 3.45 3.71 3.54
N LEU A 152 3.34 4.81 4.30
CA LEU A 152 2.08 5.30 4.87
C LEU A 152 1.06 5.70 3.79
N GLU A 153 1.52 6.33 2.71
CA GLU A 153 0.68 6.69 1.56
C GLU A 153 0.20 5.44 0.81
N TYR A 154 1.09 4.47 0.60
CA TYR A 154 0.72 3.18 0.00
C TYR A 154 -0.32 2.47 0.88
N ALA A 155 -0.14 2.44 2.20
CA ALA A 155 -1.06 1.86 3.17
C ALA A 155 -2.36 2.66 3.40
N LEU A 156 -2.58 3.76 2.66
CA LEU A 156 -3.76 4.63 2.78
C LEU A 156 -3.96 5.20 4.21
N VAL A 157 -2.88 5.36 4.97
CA VAL A 157 -2.93 6.05 6.26
C VAL A 157 -2.95 7.57 6.04
N ILE A 158 -2.12 8.01 5.10
CA ILE A 158 -2.03 9.40 4.66
C ILE A 158 -2.23 9.46 3.15
N ARG A 159 -2.51 10.66 2.62
CA ARG A 159 -2.60 10.93 1.19
C ARG A 159 -1.95 12.26 0.87
N LYS A 160 -1.58 12.45 -0.38
CA LYS A 160 -1.21 13.78 -0.90
C LYS A 160 -2.48 14.53 -1.30
N GLY A 161 -2.66 15.71 -0.72
CA GLY A 161 -3.72 16.66 -1.05
C GLY A 161 -3.48 17.38 -2.37
N GLU A 162 -4.45 18.20 -2.77
CA GLU A 162 -4.40 18.97 -4.03
C GLU A 162 -3.30 20.04 -4.01
N ASP A 163 -2.99 20.57 -2.83
CA ASP A 163 -1.88 21.51 -2.56
C ASP A 163 -0.51 20.82 -2.50
N GLY A 164 -0.48 19.50 -2.64
CA GLY A 164 0.72 18.68 -2.56
C GLY A 164 1.20 18.39 -1.13
N GLN A 165 0.45 18.79 -0.10
CA GLN A 165 0.75 18.46 1.29
C GLN A 165 0.19 17.09 1.68
N MET A 166 0.78 16.46 2.68
CA MET A 166 0.32 15.20 3.23
C MET A 166 -0.76 15.46 4.29
N GLU A 167 -1.86 14.73 4.22
CA GLU A 167 -3.00 14.82 5.13
C GLU A 167 -3.51 13.41 5.48
N LEU A 168 -4.35 13.30 6.52
CA LEU A 168 -4.95 12.03 6.88
C LEU A 168 -5.94 11.56 5.81
N ALA A 169 -5.84 10.28 5.42
CA ALA A 169 -6.68 9.75 4.36
C ALA A 169 -8.18 9.72 4.75
N ASN A 170 -8.50 9.62 6.05
CA ASN A 170 -9.86 9.44 6.55
C ASN A 170 -10.63 10.76 6.77
N GLU A 171 -9.94 11.88 6.98
CA GLU A 171 -10.59 13.19 7.20
C GLU A 171 -11.17 13.78 5.91
N ALA A 172 -10.55 13.47 4.78
CA ALA A 172 -11.00 13.88 3.45
C ALA A 172 -12.39 13.37 3.07
N ALA A 173 -12.78 12.20 3.57
CA ALA A 173 -14.12 11.66 3.34
C ALA A 173 -15.21 12.50 4.04
N HIS A 174 -14.84 13.24 5.08
CA HIS A 174 -15.74 14.11 5.84
C HIS A 174 -15.73 15.57 5.34
N SER A 175 -14.63 16.01 4.71
CA SER A 175 -14.49 17.36 4.12
C SER A 175 -14.96 17.45 2.67
N ARG A 176 -15.20 16.33 1.99
CA ARG A 176 -15.80 16.32 0.66
C ARG A 176 -17.33 16.43 0.83
N PRO A 177 -18.00 17.48 0.34
CA PRO A 177 -19.45 17.44 0.25
C PRO A 177 -19.80 16.20 -0.55
N ALA A 178 -20.56 15.29 0.06
CA ALA A 178 -21.02 14.09 -0.63
C ALA A 178 -21.60 14.53 -1.99
N PRO A 179 -21.20 13.91 -3.11
CA PRO A 179 -21.96 14.11 -4.33
C PRO A 179 -23.41 13.76 -3.97
N PRO A 180 -24.41 14.60 -4.32
CA PRO A 180 -25.79 14.47 -3.82
C PRO A 180 -26.53 13.19 -4.28
N PHE A 181 -25.80 12.19 -4.79
CA PHE A 181 -26.32 11.06 -5.56
C PHE A 181 -25.96 9.67 -5.00
N LEU A 182 -25.27 9.56 -3.87
CA LEU A 182 -25.04 8.28 -3.20
C LEU A 182 -25.73 8.24 -1.84
N GLY A 183 -27.05 8.42 -1.85
CA GLY A 183 -27.89 8.01 -0.72
C GLY A 183 -27.95 6.48 -0.62
N SER A 184 -28.23 5.97 0.59
CA SER A 184 -28.54 4.55 0.80
C SER A 184 -29.65 4.08 -0.17
N SER A 185 -29.72 2.78 -0.47
CA SER A 185 -30.76 2.23 -1.37
C SER A 185 -32.18 2.63 -0.93
N GLU A 186 -32.38 2.82 0.37
CA GLU A 186 -33.61 3.27 1.01
C GLU A 186 -33.95 4.74 0.67
N ALA A 187 -32.94 5.61 0.55
CA ALA A 187 -33.10 7.00 0.15
C ALA A 187 -33.45 7.16 -1.34
N ILE A 188 -32.98 6.25 -2.20
CA ILE A 188 -33.27 6.28 -3.64
C ILE A 188 -34.74 5.92 -3.91
N THR A 189 -35.31 4.98 -3.14
CA THR A 189 -36.73 4.62 -3.23
C THR A 189 -37.69 5.67 -2.68
N ALA A 190 -37.20 6.60 -1.85
CA ALA A 190 -37.98 7.69 -1.28
C ALA A 190 -37.98 8.97 -2.16
N LEU A 191 -37.29 8.97 -3.30
CA LEU A 191 -37.23 10.13 -4.19
C LEU A 191 -38.57 10.35 -4.93
N PRO A 192 -39.02 11.61 -5.09
CA PRO A 192 -40.10 11.93 -6.02
C PRO A 192 -39.80 11.37 -7.42
N ARG A 193 -40.83 10.82 -8.09
CA ARG A 193 -40.72 10.06 -9.34
C ARG A 193 -39.85 10.73 -10.41
N GLU A 194 -39.91 12.05 -10.52
CA GLU A 194 -39.13 12.83 -11.49
C GLU A 194 -37.61 12.79 -11.20
N ARG A 195 -37.22 12.83 -9.93
CA ARG A 195 -35.81 12.70 -9.51
C ARG A 195 -35.32 11.27 -9.63
N PHE A 196 -36.18 10.29 -9.34
CA PHE A 196 -35.85 8.89 -9.54
C PHE A 196 -35.56 8.59 -11.03
N LEU A 197 -36.39 9.08 -11.95
CA LEU A 197 -36.18 8.91 -13.39
C LEU A 197 -34.89 9.57 -13.88
N ALA A 198 -34.57 10.79 -13.40
CA ALA A 198 -33.31 11.46 -13.73
C ALA A 198 -32.07 10.67 -13.26
N VAL A 199 -32.14 10.06 -12.07
CA VAL A 199 -31.06 9.21 -11.53
C VAL A 199 -30.90 7.94 -12.39
N MET A 200 -32.01 7.29 -12.75
CA MET A 200 -31.96 6.07 -13.58
C MET A 200 -31.42 6.34 -15.00
N ASP A 201 -31.69 7.52 -15.57
CA ASP A 201 -31.16 7.92 -16.88
C ASP A 201 -29.64 8.17 -16.82
N GLY A 202 -29.15 8.77 -15.73
CA GLY A 202 -27.71 8.89 -15.45
C GLY A 202 -27.03 7.51 -15.34
N TYR A 203 -27.63 6.57 -14.61
CA TYR A 203 -27.12 5.19 -14.52
C TYR A 203 -27.09 4.49 -15.88
N ARG A 204 -28.14 4.66 -16.70
CA ARG A 204 -28.20 4.07 -18.04
C ARG A 204 -27.07 4.58 -18.93
N THR A 205 -26.77 5.88 -18.85
CA THR A 205 -25.70 6.52 -19.62
C THR A 205 -24.32 5.97 -19.22
N ILE A 206 -24.07 5.79 -17.92
CA ILE A 206 -22.81 5.23 -17.42
C ILE A 206 -22.66 3.76 -17.84
N ILE A 207 -23.71 2.96 -17.72
CA ILE A 207 -23.69 1.54 -18.13
C ILE A 207 -23.46 1.43 -19.64
N ALA A 208 -24.09 2.29 -20.45
CA ALA A 208 -23.89 2.31 -21.89
C ALA A 208 -22.45 2.72 -22.28
N ALA A 209 -21.86 3.67 -21.56
CA ALA A 209 -20.47 4.08 -21.77
C ALA A 209 -19.47 2.97 -21.43
N LEU A 210 -19.71 2.22 -20.35
CA LEU A 210 -18.88 1.08 -19.96
C LEU A 210 -19.01 -0.10 -20.92
N ALA A 211 -20.20 -0.33 -21.47
CA ALA A 211 -20.46 -1.40 -22.44
C ALA A 211 -19.91 -1.13 -23.85
N SER A 212 -19.54 0.12 -24.16
CA SER A 212 -19.08 0.53 -25.49
C SER A 212 -17.55 0.50 -25.66
N THR A 213 -16.82 -0.25 -24.83
CA THR A 213 -15.36 -0.40 -25.01
C THR A 213 -15.10 -1.21 -26.29
N PRO A 214 -14.51 -0.61 -27.35
CA PRO A 214 -14.30 -1.32 -28.60
C PRO A 214 -13.18 -2.35 -28.47
N GLU A 215 -13.48 -3.58 -28.90
CA GLU A 215 -12.56 -4.69 -29.08
C GLU A 215 -11.49 -4.33 -30.13
N PRO A 216 -10.18 -4.50 -29.88
CA PRO A 216 -9.18 -4.20 -30.88
C PRO A 216 -9.24 -5.21 -32.04
N ALA A 217 -9.48 -4.70 -33.25
CA ALA A 217 -9.50 -5.47 -34.49
C ALA A 217 -8.14 -6.16 -34.73
N ASN A 218 -8.11 -7.48 -34.56
CA ASN A 218 -7.06 -8.35 -35.08
C ASN A 218 -7.15 -8.39 -36.61
N SER A 219 -6.35 -7.55 -37.29
CA SER A 219 -6.04 -7.75 -38.72
C SER A 219 -4.83 -8.67 -38.85
N PRO A 220 -4.90 -9.80 -39.57
CA PRO A 220 -3.73 -10.63 -39.86
C PRO A 220 -2.82 -9.95 -40.91
N PRO A 221 -1.49 -10.14 -40.86
CA PRO A 221 -0.57 -9.58 -41.83
C PRO A 221 -0.67 -10.29 -43.19
N ASP A 222 -0.73 -9.46 -44.23
CA ASP A 222 -0.72 -9.78 -45.65
C ASP A 222 0.54 -10.59 -46.03
N SER A 223 0.36 -11.69 -46.75
CA SER A 223 1.47 -12.51 -47.26
C SER A 223 2.04 -11.91 -48.56
N PRO A 224 3.36 -11.82 -48.75
CA PRO A 224 3.92 -11.32 -50.01
C PRO A 224 3.87 -12.39 -51.13
N PRO A 225 3.82 -11.98 -52.41
CA PRO A 225 3.71 -12.90 -53.53
C PRO A 225 5.02 -13.64 -53.80
N ARG A 226 4.90 -14.93 -54.13
CA ARG A 226 5.98 -15.74 -54.69
C ARG A 226 6.27 -15.32 -56.13
N THR A 227 7.49 -14.90 -56.40
CA THR A 227 8.05 -14.84 -57.76
C THR A 227 8.68 -16.19 -58.11
N GLN A 228 8.36 -16.68 -59.31
CA GLN A 228 9.09 -17.74 -60.02
C GLN A 228 10.38 -17.19 -60.61
#